data_AF-A0A1I0P6N7-F1
#
_entry.id   AF-A0A1I0P6N7-F1
#
_cell.length_a   1.000
_cell.length_b   1.000
_cell.length_c   1.000
_cell.angle_alpha   90.00
_cell.angle_beta   90.00
_cell.angle_gamma   90.00
#
_symmetry.space_group_name_H-M   'P 1'
#
loop_
_entity.id
_entity.type
_entity.pdbx_description
1 polymer ?
#
loop_
_entity_poly.entity_id
_entity_poly.type
_entity_poly.pdbx_seq_one_letter_code
_entity_poly.pdbx_strand_id
1 'polypeptide(L)'
;MAKCTICNSEDADKTYRFAIVDQRSTSETQNYVVAKKTTTTTTERFVGVCRESFCSNCLKKQKLKDAGMAVLFSYLGIFLVMLVIGLKTDALSAGYFIGVFIFATVIAIIALVCVMTTKDPFLARTLMHEKSKKLLKYVPVDQSLYLSNKGKELALDTFKSKSGLRTSVADAIFEKFIKPGNGNDIVDSIVDRPERSEDVHS
;
A
#
# COMPACT_ATOMS: atom_id res chain seq x y z
N MET A 1 -8.34 4.72 27.61
CA MET A 1 -7.83 3.72 26.64
C MET A 1 -8.13 4.21 25.23
N ALA A 2 -7.22 4.02 24.28
CA ALA A 2 -7.47 4.39 22.89
C ALA A 2 -8.49 3.42 22.27
N LYS A 3 -9.44 3.93 21.48
CA LYS A 3 -10.42 3.10 20.75
C LYS A 3 -9.87 2.73 19.38
N CYS A 4 -10.30 1.60 18.85
CA CYS A 4 -9.89 1.17 17.52
C CYS A 4 -10.46 2.13 16.47
N THR A 5 -9.60 2.72 15.65
CA THR A 5 -9.96 3.69 14.62
C THR A 5 -10.93 3.13 13.57
N ILE A 6 -11.00 1.81 13.39
CA ILE A 6 -11.83 1.16 12.36
C ILE A 6 -13.21 0.76 12.89
N CYS A 7 -13.29 0.16 14.08
CA CYS A 7 -14.55 -0.39 14.62
C CYS A 7 -15.01 0.26 15.92
N ASN A 8 -14.29 1.27 16.44
CA ASN A 8 -14.53 1.94 17.72
C ASN A 8 -14.56 1.02 18.96
N SER A 9 -14.11 -0.24 18.85
CA SER A 9 -13.94 -1.12 20.00
C SER A 9 -12.85 -0.59 20.97
N GLU A 10 -13.01 -0.88 22.25
CA GLU A 10 -12.03 -0.57 23.31
C GLU A 10 -10.84 -1.55 23.30
N ASP A 11 -10.92 -2.65 22.53
CA ASP A 11 -9.87 -3.68 22.39
C ASP A 11 -8.69 -3.25 21.49
N ALA A 12 -8.38 -1.95 21.39
CA ALA A 12 -7.29 -1.49 20.55
C ALA A 12 -5.94 -1.85 21.21
N ASP A 13 -5.21 -2.77 20.60
CA ASP A 13 -3.97 -3.36 21.13
C ASP A 13 -2.71 -2.90 20.37
N LYS A 14 -2.86 -2.32 19.18
CA LYS A 14 -1.73 -1.91 18.33
C LYS A 14 -1.87 -0.46 17.90
N THR A 15 -0.79 0.31 17.97
CA THR A 15 -0.78 1.72 17.54
C THR A 15 0.31 1.94 16.49
N TYR A 16 -0.06 2.52 15.36
CA TYR A 16 0.83 2.79 14.24
C TYR A 16 0.88 4.28 13.91
N ARG A 17 2.03 4.72 13.42
CA ARG A 17 2.27 6.09 13.00
C ARG A 17 2.37 6.15 11.48
N PHE A 18 1.76 7.17 10.89
CA PHE A 18 1.72 7.35 9.45
C PHE A 18 2.06 8.77 9.05
N ALA A 19 2.77 8.91 7.93
CA ALA A 19 2.76 10.10 7.11
C ALA A 19 1.57 10.04 6.15
N ILE A 20 0.81 11.14 6.05
CA ILE A 20 -0.40 11.26 5.23
C ILE A 20 -0.05 12.04 3.97
N VAL A 21 -0.40 11.46 2.81
CA VAL A 21 -0.16 12.05 1.49
C VAL A 21 -1.47 12.07 0.71
N ASP A 22 -1.87 13.24 0.19
CA ASP A 22 -2.91 13.37 -0.83
C ASP A 22 -2.26 13.00 -2.18
N GLN A 23 -2.70 11.90 -2.79
CA GLN A 23 -2.19 11.41 -4.07
C GLN A 23 -3.31 11.52 -5.09
N ARG A 24 -3.13 12.39 -6.09
CA ARG A 24 -4.06 12.54 -7.21
C ARG A 24 -3.36 12.15 -8.50
N SER A 25 -3.95 11.21 -9.22
CA SER A 25 -3.50 10.82 -10.54
C SER A 25 -4.52 11.25 -11.57
N THR A 26 -4.08 12.03 -12.55
CA THR A 26 -4.85 12.38 -13.74
C THR A 26 -4.23 11.66 -14.94
N SER A 27 -5.07 11.06 -15.77
CA SER A 27 -4.63 10.40 -17.01
C SER A 27 -5.28 11.11 -18.18
N GLU A 28 -4.44 11.59 -19.10
CA GLU A 28 -4.87 12.19 -20.35
C GLU A 28 -4.45 11.29 -21.50
N THR A 29 -5.42 10.88 -22.32
CA THR A 29 -5.15 10.13 -23.53
C THR A 29 -5.30 11.04 -24.74
N GLN A 30 -4.22 11.25 -25.48
CA GLN A 30 -4.23 11.88 -26.79
C GLN A 30 -4.22 10.81 -27.88
N ASN A 31 -5.20 10.89 -28.78
CA ASN A 31 -5.28 10.03 -29.96
C ASN A 31 -4.65 10.77 -31.14
N TYR A 32 -3.55 10.23 -31.66
CA TYR A 32 -2.95 10.63 -32.93
C TYR A 32 -3.44 9.68 -34.03
N VAL A 33 -3.35 10.14 -35.29
CA VAL A 33 -3.86 9.43 -36.49
C VAL A 33 -3.39 7.96 -36.59
N VAL A 34 -2.22 7.63 -36.03
CA VAL A 34 -1.61 6.28 -36.05
C VAL A 34 -1.19 5.77 -34.66
N ALA A 35 -1.40 6.53 -33.59
CA ALA A 35 -0.91 6.15 -32.26
C ALA A 35 -1.75 6.74 -31.13
N LYS A 36 -1.90 5.99 -30.05
CA LYS A 36 -2.55 6.45 -28.81
C LYS A 36 -1.48 6.71 -27.76
N LYS A 37 -1.34 7.95 -27.29
CA LYS A 37 -0.44 8.29 -26.17
C LYS A 37 -1.27 8.58 -24.94
N THR A 38 -1.04 7.84 -23.86
CA THR A 38 -1.65 8.13 -22.56
C THR A 38 -0.59 8.65 -21.61
N THR A 39 -0.75 9.89 -21.15
CA THR A 39 0.10 10.52 -20.16
C THR A 39 -0.60 10.45 -18.81
N THR A 40 0.04 9.86 -17.80
CA THR A 40 -0.49 9.85 -16.44
C THR A 40 0.37 10.76 -15.57
N THR A 41 -0.24 11.82 -15.07
CA THR A 41 0.38 12.78 -14.15
C THR A 41 -0.03 12.42 -12.75
N THR A 42 0.94 12.14 -11.88
CA THR A 42 0.68 11.89 -10.45
C THR A 42 1.19 13.07 -9.65
N THR A 43 0.29 13.71 -8.91
CA THR A 43 0.61 14.75 -7.95
C THR A 43 0.49 14.16 -6.55
N GLU A 44 1.50 14.40 -5.74
CA GLU A 44 1.53 13.97 -4.34
C GLU A 44 1.76 15.22 -3.50
N ARG A 45 0.97 15.38 -2.44
CA ARG A 45 1.10 16.46 -1.48
C ARG A 45 1.14 15.88 -0.08
N PHE A 46 2.15 16.25 0.69
CA PHE A 46 2.19 15.94 2.11
C PHE A 46 1.08 16.70 2.84
N VAL A 47 0.22 15.98 3.56
CA VAL A 47 -0.92 16.54 4.29
C VAL A 47 -0.59 16.68 5.77
N GLY A 48 0.11 15.71 6.33
CA GLY A 48 0.44 15.72 7.75
C GLY A 48 0.88 14.35 8.25
N VAL A 49 0.80 14.15 9.56
CA VAL A 49 1.10 12.88 10.23
C VAL A 49 -0.03 12.50 11.18
N CYS A 50 -0.18 11.22 11.48
CA CYS A 50 -1.14 10.75 12.48
C CYS A 50 -0.63 9.54 13.25
N ARG A 51 -1.19 9.37 14.45
CA ARG A 51 -1.04 8.19 15.32
C ARG A 51 -2.41 7.57 15.50
N GLU A 52 -2.56 6.30 15.11
CA GLU A 52 -3.86 5.62 15.08
C GLU A 52 -3.78 4.23 15.72
N SER A 53 -4.85 3.83 16.41
CA SER A 53 -4.92 2.57 17.16
C SER A 53 -5.85 1.56 16.47
N PHE A 54 -5.44 0.31 16.42
CA PHE A 54 -6.10 -0.78 15.72
C PHE A 54 -6.26 -1.98 16.66
N CYS A 55 -7.34 -2.74 16.50
CA CYS A 55 -7.48 -4.04 17.15
C CYS A 55 -7.01 -5.16 16.21
N SER A 56 -6.44 -6.21 16.79
CA SER A 56 -6.00 -7.41 16.07
C SER A 56 -7.10 -8.05 15.21
N ASN A 57 -8.38 -7.94 15.60
CA ASN A 57 -9.49 -8.49 14.83
C ASN A 57 -9.69 -7.77 13.49
N CYS A 58 -9.61 -6.43 13.46
CA CYS A 58 -9.70 -5.65 12.24
C CYS A 58 -8.55 -5.96 11.28
N LEU A 59 -7.32 -6.09 11.81
CA LEU A 59 -6.14 -6.44 11.01
C LEU A 59 -6.23 -7.85 10.42
N LYS A 60 -6.65 -8.85 11.21
CA LYS A 60 -6.87 -10.23 10.73
C LYS A 60 -7.96 -10.29 9.66
N LYS A 61 -9.06 -9.55 9.84
CA LYS A 61 -10.15 -9.48 8.85
C LYS A 61 -9.66 -8.87 7.54
N GLN A 62 -8.88 -7.80 7.58
CA GLN A 62 -8.28 -7.22 6.38
C GLN A 62 -7.32 -8.21 5.70
N LYS A 63 -6.48 -8.90 6.47
CA LYS A 63 -5.54 -9.89 5.94
C LYS A 63 -6.24 -11.02 5.19
N LEU A 64 -7.36 -11.52 5.73
CA LEU A 64 -8.18 -12.55 5.09
C LEU A 64 -8.87 -12.01 3.82
N LYS A 65 -9.36 -10.77 3.85
CA LYS A 65 -9.96 -10.10 2.68
C LYS A 65 -8.93 -9.96 1.55
N ASP A 66 -7.73 -9.46 1.88
CA ASP A 66 -6.64 -9.29 0.91
C ASP A 66 -6.19 -10.66 0.35
N ALA A 67 -6.17 -11.70 1.18
CA ALA A 67 -5.81 -13.05 0.76
C ALA A 67 -6.83 -13.63 -0.23
N GLY A 68 -8.12 -13.49 0.06
CA GLY A 68 -9.19 -13.92 -0.83
C GLY A 68 -9.13 -13.18 -2.17
N MET A 69 -8.91 -11.86 -2.14
CA MET A 69 -8.77 -11.05 -3.36
C MET A 69 -7.53 -11.43 -4.16
N ALA A 70 -6.38 -11.67 -3.51
CA ALA A 70 -5.14 -12.06 -4.19
C ALA A 70 -5.29 -13.42 -4.90
N VAL A 71 -5.90 -14.40 -4.24
CA VAL A 71 -6.19 -15.71 -4.86
C VAL A 71 -7.14 -15.53 -6.04
N LEU A 72 -8.22 -14.78 -5.88
CA LEU A 72 -9.19 -14.55 -6.95
C LEU A 72 -8.55 -13.87 -8.18
N PHE A 73 -7.81 -12.77 -7.97
CA PHE A 73 -7.19 -12.03 -9.06
C PHE A 73 -6.03 -12.79 -9.72
N SER A 74 -5.25 -13.57 -8.97
CA SER A 74 -4.19 -14.40 -9.56
C SER A 74 -4.79 -15.49 -10.45
N TYR A 75 -5.83 -16.20 -9.99
CA TYR A 75 -6.53 -17.19 -10.81
C TYR A 75 -7.14 -16.60 -12.07
N LEU A 76 -7.96 -15.54 -11.94
CA LEU A 76 -8.61 -14.90 -13.09
C LEU A 76 -7.59 -14.30 -14.06
N GLY A 77 -6.56 -13.64 -13.54
CA GLY A 77 -5.51 -13.03 -14.37
C GLY A 77 -4.76 -14.05 -15.21
N ILE A 78 -4.34 -15.17 -14.61
CA ILE A 78 -3.62 -16.24 -15.31
C ILE A 78 -4.53 -16.91 -16.32
N PHE A 79 -5.77 -17.19 -15.96
CA PHE A 79 -6.73 -17.79 -16.87
C PHE A 79 -6.95 -16.92 -18.11
N LEU A 80 -7.13 -15.60 -17.94
CA LEU A 80 -7.28 -14.67 -19.04
C LEU A 80 -6.02 -14.59 -19.92
N VAL A 81 -4.82 -14.48 -19.32
CA VAL A 81 -3.56 -14.43 -20.07
C VAL A 81 -3.38 -15.69 -20.90
N MET A 82 -3.60 -16.86 -20.29
CA MET A 82 -3.49 -18.13 -20.99
C MET A 82 -4.56 -18.27 -22.06
N LEU A 83 -5.80 -17.86 -21.81
CA LEU A 83 -6.85 -17.86 -22.84
C LEU A 83 -6.44 -17.03 -24.07
N VAL A 84 -5.84 -15.85 -23.89
CA VAL A 84 -5.34 -15.03 -25.01
C VAL A 84 -4.20 -15.75 -25.75
N ILE A 85 -3.27 -16.38 -25.03
CA ILE A 85 -2.17 -17.14 -25.64
C ILE A 85 -2.71 -18.31 -26.45
N GLY A 86 -3.58 -19.13 -25.86
CA GLY A 86 -4.17 -20.30 -26.50
C GLY A 86 -5.00 -19.95 -27.73
N LEU A 87 -5.73 -18.83 -27.71
CA LEU A 87 -6.44 -18.31 -28.90
C LEU A 87 -5.50 -17.84 -30.01
N LYS A 88 -4.31 -17.34 -29.67
CA LYS A 88 -3.33 -16.89 -30.67
C LYS A 88 -2.52 -18.02 -31.29
N THR A 89 -2.39 -19.14 -30.60
CA THR A 89 -1.59 -20.29 -31.03
C THR A 89 -2.43 -21.46 -31.53
N ASP A 90 -3.76 -21.29 -31.62
CA ASP A 90 -4.74 -22.34 -31.94
C ASP A 90 -4.55 -23.64 -31.13
N ALA A 91 -3.96 -23.53 -29.92
CA ALA A 91 -3.52 -24.67 -29.12
C ALA A 91 -4.53 -25.06 -28.02
N LEU A 92 -5.78 -24.60 -28.12
CA LEU A 92 -6.82 -24.86 -27.14
C LEU A 92 -7.20 -26.36 -27.15
N SER A 93 -6.66 -27.10 -26.20
CA SER A 93 -6.91 -28.53 -25.98
C SER A 93 -7.22 -28.81 -24.51
N ALA A 94 -7.83 -29.95 -24.21
CA ALA A 94 -8.10 -30.33 -22.82
C ALA A 94 -6.81 -30.37 -21.97
N GLY A 95 -5.70 -30.86 -22.54
CA GLY A 95 -4.39 -30.86 -21.87
C GLY A 95 -3.85 -29.46 -21.60
N TYR A 96 -4.09 -28.51 -22.51
CA TYR A 96 -3.75 -27.10 -22.31
C TYR A 96 -4.49 -26.53 -21.09
N PHE A 97 -5.80 -26.73 -20.99
CA PHE A 97 -6.58 -26.23 -19.85
C PHE A 97 -6.13 -26.83 -18.52
N ILE A 98 -5.84 -28.14 -18.48
CA ILE A 98 -5.31 -28.79 -17.28
C ILE A 98 -3.98 -28.16 -16.85
N GLY A 99 -3.08 -27.92 -17.80
CA GLY A 99 -1.80 -27.24 -17.54
C GLY A 99 -1.98 -25.83 -16.98
N VAL A 100 -2.94 -25.06 -17.52
CA VAL A 100 -3.28 -23.71 -17.04
C VAL A 100 -3.80 -23.75 -15.60
N PHE A 101 -4.66 -24.70 -15.24
CA PHE A 101 -5.16 -24.83 -13.87
C PHE A 101 -4.04 -25.14 -12.87
N ILE A 102 -3.13 -26.06 -13.20
CA ILE A 102 -1.98 -26.38 -12.35
C ILE A 102 -1.11 -25.15 -12.16
N PHE A 103 -0.77 -24.46 -13.25
CA PHE A 103 0.05 -23.26 -13.21
C PHE A 103 -0.61 -22.12 -12.40
N ALA A 104 -1.91 -21.90 -12.61
CA ALA A 104 -2.70 -20.94 -11.85
C ALA A 104 -2.69 -21.24 -10.35
N THR A 105 -2.78 -22.52 -9.98
CA THR A 105 -2.74 -22.96 -8.59
C THR A 105 -1.41 -22.62 -7.93
N VAL A 106 -0.28 -22.88 -8.61
CA VAL A 106 1.06 -22.57 -8.08
C VAL A 106 1.22 -21.08 -7.84
N ILE A 107 0.81 -20.24 -8.80
CA ILE A 107 0.91 -18.77 -8.63
C ILE A 107 -0.03 -18.28 -7.52
N ALA A 108 -1.24 -18.83 -7.41
CA ALA A 108 -2.16 -18.47 -6.34
C ALA A 108 -1.59 -18.78 -4.94
N ILE A 109 -0.89 -19.91 -4.78
CA ILE A 109 -0.18 -20.26 -3.54
C ILE A 109 0.91 -19.23 -3.25
N ILE A 110 1.73 -18.87 -4.25
CA ILE A 110 2.78 -17.85 -4.09
C ILE A 110 2.16 -16.51 -3.66
N ALA A 111 1.09 -16.08 -4.34
CA ALA A 111 0.36 -14.86 -4.01
C ALA A 111 -0.19 -14.89 -2.57
N LEU A 112 -0.76 -16.02 -2.17
CA LEU A 112 -1.26 -16.24 -0.81
C LEU A 112 -0.14 -16.10 0.23
N VAL A 113 1.02 -16.71 0.01
CA VAL A 113 2.18 -16.59 0.90
C VAL A 113 2.66 -15.14 1.01
N CYS A 114 2.71 -14.41 -0.12
CA CYS A 114 3.05 -12.98 -0.13
C CYS A 114 2.08 -12.15 0.72
N VAL A 115 0.77 -12.41 0.63
CA VAL A 115 -0.22 -11.72 1.48
C VAL A 115 -0.07 -12.12 2.95
N MET A 116 0.13 -13.41 3.24
CA MET A 116 0.28 -13.90 4.60
C MET A 116 1.52 -13.37 5.31
N THR A 117 2.55 -12.99 4.57
CA THR A 117 3.78 -12.37 5.10
C THR A 117 3.72 -10.85 5.18
N THR A 118 2.62 -10.23 4.76
CA THR A 118 2.43 -8.78 4.87
C THR A 118 2.41 -8.35 6.33
N LYS A 119 3.22 -7.33 6.66
CA LYS A 119 3.35 -6.80 8.02
C LYS A 119 2.12 -5.96 8.40
N ASP A 120 1.73 -6.00 9.68
CA ASP A 120 0.55 -5.31 10.20
C ASP A 120 0.46 -3.80 9.89
N PRO A 121 1.54 -2.98 9.93
CA PRO A 121 1.45 -1.57 9.55
C PRO A 121 1.02 -1.36 8.10
N PHE A 122 1.36 -2.30 7.20
CA PHE A 122 0.90 -2.27 5.81
C PHE A 122 -0.57 -2.71 5.65
N LEU A 123 -1.11 -3.49 6.58
CA LEU A 123 -2.56 -3.78 6.64
C LEU A 123 -3.32 -2.58 7.20
N ALA A 124 -2.78 -1.95 8.24
CA ALA A 124 -3.35 -0.76 8.88
C ALA A 124 -3.45 0.42 7.89
N ARG A 125 -2.44 0.66 7.04
CA ARG A 125 -2.56 1.69 5.98
C ARG A 125 -3.71 1.40 5.02
N THR A 126 -3.96 0.13 4.69
CA THR A 126 -5.02 -0.24 3.74
C THR A 126 -6.38 0.03 4.35
N LEU A 127 -6.56 -0.32 5.63
CA LEU A 127 -7.78 -0.01 6.39
C LEU A 127 -8.03 1.51 6.47
N MET A 128 -6.98 2.31 6.72
CA MET A 128 -7.11 3.78 6.75
C MET A 128 -7.42 4.37 5.37
N HIS A 129 -6.81 3.83 4.32
CA HIS A 129 -7.09 4.24 2.94
C HIS A 129 -8.54 3.91 2.54
N GLU A 130 -9.07 2.75 2.95
CA GLU A 130 -10.49 2.42 2.75
C GLU A 130 -11.40 3.36 3.57
N LYS A 131 -11.06 3.63 4.83
CA LYS A 131 -11.81 4.56 5.70
C LYS A 131 -11.86 5.99 5.15
N SER A 132 -10.77 6.48 4.56
CA SER A 132 -10.67 7.82 3.95
C SER A 132 -11.33 7.91 2.57
N LYS A 133 -12.12 6.89 2.16
CA LYS A 133 -12.71 6.78 0.81
C LYS A 133 -11.64 6.86 -0.29
N LYS A 134 -10.44 6.37 -0.01
CA LYS A 134 -9.28 6.32 -0.92
C LYS A 134 -8.74 7.69 -1.33
N LEU A 135 -9.08 8.76 -0.61
CA LEU A 135 -8.59 10.11 -0.89
C LEU A 135 -7.15 10.32 -0.39
N LEU A 136 -6.82 9.68 0.72
CA LEU A 136 -5.53 9.86 1.40
C LEU A 136 -4.75 8.57 1.46
N LYS A 137 -3.45 8.68 1.22
CA LYS A 137 -2.49 7.60 1.33
C LYS A 137 -1.78 7.69 2.66
N TYR A 138 -1.72 6.56 3.37
CA TYR A 138 -1.09 6.45 4.67
C TYR A 138 0.21 5.65 4.51
N VAL A 139 1.33 6.25 4.89
CA VAL A 139 2.66 5.68 4.74
C VAL A 139 3.22 5.40 6.13
N PRO A 140 3.40 4.12 6.51
CA PRO A 140 4.02 3.78 7.79
C PRO A 140 5.40 4.43 7.93
N VAL A 141 5.71 4.98 9.10
CA VAL A 141 7.00 5.67 9.33
C VAL A 141 8.08 4.80 9.98
N ASP A 142 7.76 3.53 10.29
CA ASP A 142 8.71 2.60 10.89
C ASP A 142 9.75 2.13 9.86
N GLN A 143 11.02 2.45 10.11
CA GLN A 143 12.17 2.12 9.27
C GLN A 143 12.33 0.61 9.03
N SER A 144 12.01 -0.23 10.02
CA SER A 144 12.17 -1.69 9.94
C SER A 144 11.32 -2.34 8.86
N LEU A 145 10.31 -1.62 8.35
CA LEU A 145 9.45 -2.04 7.26
C LEU A 145 10.15 -1.93 5.90
N TYR A 146 11.17 -1.07 5.80
CA TYR A 146 11.82 -0.68 4.55
C TYR A 146 13.21 -1.27 4.35
N LEU A 147 13.78 -1.93 5.36
CA LEU A 147 15.05 -2.64 5.22
C LEU A 147 14.94 -3.78 4.18
N SER A 148 16.02 -3.98 3.42
CA SER A 148 16.14 -5.07 2.45
C SER A 148 16.47 -6.40 3.13
N ASN A 149 15.93 -7.50 2.62
CA ASN A 149 16.14 -8.85 3.17
C ASN A 149 17.60 -9.35 3.02
N LYS A 150 18.42 -8.72 2.16
CA LYS A 150 19.81 -9.14 1.86
C LYS A 150 20.91 -8.27 2.49
N GLY A 151 20.55 -7.26 3.26
CA GLY A 151 21.52 -6.35 3.88
C GLY A 151 20.81 -5.13 4.45
N LYS A 152 21.34 -4.59 5.55
CA LYS A 152 20.80 -3.47 6.33
C LYS A 152 20.77 -2.12 5.57
N GLU A 153 20.75 -2.14 4.24
CA GLU A 153 20.69 -0.94 3.44
C GLU A 153 19.25 -0.45 3.36
N LEU A 154 19.05 0.71 3.99
CA LEU A 154 17.87 1.50 3.81
C LEU A 154 18.07 2.38 2.56
N ALA A 155 17.45 1.97 1.45
CA ALA A 155 17.52 2.69 0.18
C ALA A 155 16.19 3.44 -0.12
N LEU A 156 16.32 4.63 -0.70
CA LEU A 156 15.20 5.45 -1.14
C LEU A 156 14.31 4.71 -2.14
N ASP A 157 14.89 3.94 -3.06
CA ASP A 157 14.14 3.17 -4.06
C ASP A 157 13.29 2.06 -3.43
N THR A 158 13.83 1.39 -2.41
CA THR A 158 13.06 0.40 -1.63
C THR A 158 11.90 1.06 -0.89
N PHE A 159 12.12 2.26 -0.35
CA PHE A 159 11.06 3.05 0.27
C PHE A 159 10.00 3.46 -0.76
N LYS A 160 10.37 4.03 -1.90
CA LYS A 160 9.45 4.42 -2.98
C LYS A 160 8.64 3.24 -3.48
N SER A 161 9.28 2.10 -3.70
CA SER A 161 8.64 0.86 -4.12
C SER A 161 7.59 0.36 -3.10
N LYS A 162 7.96 0.25 -1.81
CA LYS A 162 7.06 -0.25 -0.76
C LYS A 162 5.96 0.74 -0.36
N SER A 163 6.27 2.04 -0.32
CA SER A 163 5.30 3.11 -0.02
C SER A 163 4.38 3.39 -1.21
N GLY A 164 4.84 3.12 -2.43
CA GLY A 164 4.15 3.45 -3.68
C GLY A 164 4.12 4.95 -3.98
N LEU A 165 4.98 5.75 -3.33
CA LEU A 165 5.17 7.17 -3.64
C LEU A 165 6.25 7.33 -4.72
N ARG A 166 6.08 8.31 -5.60
CA ARG A 166 6.97 8.47 -6.78
C ARG A 166 7.59 9.86 -6.92
N THR A 167 7.11 10.85 -6.17
CA THR A 167 7.55 12.24 -6.33
C THR A 167 8.61 12.65 -5.30
N SER A 168 9.02 13.91 -5.32
CA SER A 168 9.90 14.53 -4.31
C SER A 168 9.31 14.50 -2.90
N VAL A 169 7.99 14.35 -2.74
CA VAL A 169 7.37 14.14 -1.43
C VAL A 169 7.85 12.82 -0.81
N ALA A 170 8.08 11.79 -1.62
CA ALA A 170 8.65 10.55 -1.15
C ALA A 170 10.06 10.77 -0.57
N ASP A 171 10.88 11.58 -1.24
CA ASP A 171 12.26 11.89 -0.82
C ASP A 171 12.26 12.63 0.52
N ALA A 172 11.40 13.63 0.65
CA ALA A 172 11.23 14.39 1.89
C ALA A 172 10.76 13.50 3.06
N ILE A 173 9.79 12.60 2.82
CA ILE A 173 9.32 11.66 3.85
C ILE A 173 10.43 10.68 4.23
N PHE A 174 11.16 10.16 3.24
CA PHE A 174 12.25 9.23 3.47
C PHE A 174 13.36 9.86 4.33
N GLU A 175 13.87 11.02 3.93
CA GLU A 175 14.94 11.71 4.64
C GLU A 175 14.51 12.14 6.05
N LYS A 176 13.26 12.58 6.23
CA LYS A 176 12.79 13.12 7.51
C LYS A 176 12.32 12.06 8.50
N PHE A 177 11.62 11.02 8.06
CA PHE A 177 10.98 10.05 8.94
C PHE A 177 11.62 8.66 8.90
N ILE A 178 12.18 8.24 7.77
CA ILE A 178 12.62 6.84 7.59
C ILE A 178 14.13 6.69 7.83
N LYS A 179 14.94 7.54 7.17
CA LYS A 179 16.39 7.49 7.20
C LYS A 179 17.01 7.64 8.58
N PRO A 180 16.53 8.55 9.45
CA PRO A 180 17.11 8.71 10.78
C PRO A 180 16.71 7.58 11.75
N GLY A 181 15.72 6.76 11.41
CA GLY A 181 15.26 5.63 12.24
C GLY A 181 14.37 6.00 13.44
N ASN A 182 14.13 7.28 13.70
CA ASN A 182 13.29 7.79 14.78
C ASN A 182 11.93 8.34 14.31
N GLY A 183 11.42 7.87 13.17
CA GLY A 183 10.18 8.38 12.57
C GLY A 183 8.96 8.31 13.48
N ASN A 184 8.87 7.29 14.34
CA ASN A 184 7.80 7.15 15.32
C ASN A 184 7.83 8.30 16.35
N ASP A 185 9.01 8.62 16.87
CA ASP A 185 9.20 9.68 17.88
C ASP A 185 8.91 11.05 17.27
N ILE A 186 9.31 11.27 16.01
CA ILE A 186 9.01 12.51 15.29
C ILE A 186 7.50 12.67 15.15
N VAL A 187 6.76 11.63 14.73
CA VAL A 187 5.30 11.70 14.61
C VAL A 187 4.66 11.96 15.97
N ASP A 188 5.06 11.23 17.00
CA ASP A 188 4.52 11.42 18.36
C ASP A 188 4.79 12.87 18.83
N SER A 189 5.98 13.43 18.59
CA SER A 189 6.30 14.83 18.93
C SER A 189 5.51 15.88 18.15
N ILE A 190 4.97 15.56 16.97
CA ILE A 190 4.13 16.46 16.18
C ILE A 190 2.67 16.35 16.65
N VAL A 191 2.21 15.14 16.92
CA VAL A 191 0.83 14.87 17.36
C VAL A 191 0.59 15.33 18.80
N ASP A 192 1.57 15.16 19.68
CA ASP A 192 1.46 15.51 21.10
C ASP A 192 1.79 17.00 21.37
N ARG A 193 2.21 17.76 20.35
CA ARG A 193 2.32 19.21 20.47
C ARG A 193 0.90 19.79 20.62
N PRO A 194 0.60 20.51 21.71
CA PRO A 194 -0.61 21.31 21.75
C PRO A 194 -0.54 22.30 20.58
N GLU A 195 -1.65 22.47 19.84
CA GLU A 195 -1.77 23.51 18.83
C GLU A 195 -1.28 24.81 19.46
N ARG A 196 -0.13 25.32 19.01
CA ARG A 196 0.20 26.71 19.27
C ARG A 196 -0.87 27.49 18.54
N SER A 197 -1.83 28.03 19.29
CA SER A 197 -2.49 29.26 18.91
C SER A 197 -1.39 30.24 18.53
N GLU A 198 -1.15 30.42 17.24
CA GLU A 198 -0.46 31.60 16.76
C GLU A 198 -1.38 32.77 17.10
N ASP A 199 -1.19 33.31 18.30
CA ASP A 199 -1.57 34.66 18.65
C ASP A 199 -0.84 35.60 17.68
N VAL A 200 -1.47 35.86 16.54
CA VAL A 200 -1.21 37.08 15.76
C VAL A 200 -2.09 38.18 16.37
N HIS A 201 -1.68 38.61 17.55
CA HIS A 201 -2.00 39.93 18.09
C HIS A 201 -0.67 40.60 18.43
N SER A 202 -0.19 41.44 17.53
CA SER A 202 0.16 42.85 17.76
C SER A 202 0.80 43.42 16.50
#